data_AF-A0A318K818-F1
#
_entry.id   AF-A0A318K818-F1
#
_cell.length_a   1.000
_cell.length_b   1.000
_cell.length_c   1.000
_cell.angle_alpha   90.00
_cell.angle_beta   90.00
_cell.angle_gamma   90.00
#
_symmetry.space_group_name_H-M   'P 1'
#
loop_
_entity.id
_entity.type
_entity.pdbx_description
1 polymer ?
#
loop_
_entity_poly.entity_id
_entity_poly.type
_entity_poly.pdbx_seq_one_letter_code
_entity_poly.pdbx_strand_id
1 'polypeptide(L)'
;MNLLNLAAGEAMRLNHGWIGPQHALLGVLRGDSGDVARQALERAGVDAEVVETWLSRAGSMETPDQLSPNPRWYTVHGRAEGFAYASGAAEPDTVHFLLAVLWDRTRGLLPESSEGTRAVIITAMRDLGVELPRSPLPELEPSARMTTYVEFPRRATDDIIALLGVRHPPGSGSKWAFNYKNDDVAYVRAESGIDLQGIVDEALARDG
;
A
#
# COMPACT_ATOMS: atom_id res chain seq x y z
N MET A 1 -17.18 -9.36 10.67
CA MET A 1 -16.04 -8.57 11.20
C MET A 1 -15.78 -7.44 10.24
N ASN A 2 -15.71 -6.18 10.69
CA ASN A 2 -15.49 -5.05 9.78
C ASN A 2 -13.99 -4.78 9.62
N LEU A 3 -13.45 -5.08 8.44
CA LEU A 3 -12.04 -4.88 8.07
C LEU A 3 -11.60 -3.42 8.22
N LEU A 4 -12.47 -2.46 7.90
CA LEU A 4 -12.18 -1.03 8.02
C LEU A 4 -11.98 -0.63 9.48
N ASN A 5 -12.82 -1.15 10.39
CA ASN A 5 -12.70 -0.85 11.82
C ASN A 5 -11.41 -1.44 12.41
N LEU A 6 -11.02 -2.65 11.99
CA LEU A 6 -9.73 -3.25 12.36
C LEU A 6 -8.57 -2.36 11.91
N ALA A 7 -8.59 -1.94 10.65
CA ALA A 7 -7.54 -1.10 10.08
C ALA A 7 -7.49 0.29 10.74
N ALA A 8 -8.65 0.89 11.03
CA ALA A 8 -8.74 2.17 11.70
C ALA A 8 -8.16 2.10 13.12
N GLY A 9 -8.49 1.05 13.87
CA GLY A 9 -7.96 0.82 15.22
C GLY A 9 -6.43 0.77 15.24
N GLU A 10 -5.81 0.04 14.31
CA GLU A 10 -4.34 -0.04 14.23
C GLU A 10 -3.70 1.25 13.73
N ALA A 11 -4.33 1.97 12.78
CA ALA A 11 -3.83 3.27 12.34
C ALA A 11 -3.83 4.29 13.48
N MET A 12 -4.90 4.35 14.28
CA MET A 12 -4.98 5.21 15.46
C MET A 12 -3.94 4.84 16.51
N ARG A 13 -3.76 3.53 16.77
CA ARG A 13 -2.78 3.03 17.75
C ARG A 13 -1.35 3.40 17.38
N LEU A 14 -1.04 3.44 16.08
CA LEU A 14 0.27 3.83 15.54
C LEU A 14 0.39 5.35 15.29
N ASN A 15 -0.63 6.14 15.61
CA ASN A 15 -0.68 7.58 15.31
C ASN A 15 -0.45 7.89 13.82
N HIS A 16 -1.01 7.05 12.94
CA HIS A 16 -0.97 7.26 11.49
C HIS A 16 -2.21 8.02 11.02
N GLY A 17 -2.01 9.05 10.21
CA GLY A 17 -3.07 9.88 9.65
C GLY A 17 -3.87 9.27 8.49
N TRP A 18 -3.71 7.98 8.20
CA TRP A 18 -4.34 7.33 7.07
C TRP A 18 -4.62 5.85 7.36
N ILE A 19 -5.65 5.30 6.72
CA ILE A 19 -5.95 3.86 6.78
C ILE A 19 -5.45 3.21 5.49
N GLY A 20 -4.84 2.03 5.59
CA GLY A 20 -4.42 1.28 4.42
C GLY A 20 -4.40 -0.21 4.71
N PRO A 21 -4.19 -1.04 3.68
CA PRO A 21 -4.32 -2.49 3.80
C PRO A 21 -3.39 -3.10 4.86
N GLN A 22 -2.18 -2.55 5.00
CA GLN A 22 -1.21 -2.94 6.02
C GLN A 22 -1.72 -2.78 7.45
N HIS A 23 -2.59 -1.81 7.73
CA HIS A 23 -3.25 -1.69 9.04
C HIS A 23 -4.28 -2.79 9.26
N ALA A 24 -5.04 -3.19 8.24
CA ALA A 24 -5.94 -4.34 8.34
C ALA A 24 -5.15 -5.64 8.56
N LEU A 25 -4.03 -5.85 7.87
CA LEU A 25 -3.15 -7.01 8.12
C LEU A 25 -2.68 -7.07 9.56
N LEU A 26 -2.24 -5.94 10.12
CA LEU A 26 -1.84 -5.86 11.52
C LEU A 26 -3.02 -6.18 12.47
N GLY A 27 -4.21 -5.67 12.16
CA GLY A 27 -5.43 -5.97 12.90
C GLY A 27 -5.81 -7.45 12.88
N VAL A 28 -5.64 -8.13 11.73
CA VAL A 28 -5.81 -9.59 11.61
C VAL A 28 -4.80 -10.33 12.48
N LEU A 29 -3.52 -9.95 12.42
CA LEU A 29 -2.45 -10.59 13.18
C LEU A 29 -2.58 -10.40 14.70
N ARG A 30 -3.18 -9.29 15.14
CA ARG A 30 -3.50 -9.02 16.56
C ARG A 30 -4.86 -9.56 17.00
N GLY A 31 -5.67 -10.03 16.06
CA GLY A 31 -7.00 -10.56 16.30
C GLY A 31 -7.01 -11.98 16.87
N ASP A 32 -8.07 -12.73 16.57
CA ASP A 32 -8.23 -14.11 17.02
C ASP A 32 -7.11 -15.02 16.49
N SER A 33 -6.45 -15.78 17.37
CA SER A 33 -5.43 -16.77 16.96
C SER A 33 -6.00 -17.94 16.16
N GLY A 34 -7.32 -18.15 16.24
CA GLY A 34 -8.06 -19.09 15.40
C GLY A 34 -8.31 -18.60 13.98
N ASP A 35 -8.04 -17.33 13.66
CA ASP A 35 -8.26 -16.76 12.33
C ASP A 35 -7.34 -17.42 11.29
N VAL A 36 -7.93 -17.88 10.18
CA VAL A 36 -7.23 -18.63 9.13
C VAL A 36 -6.21 -17.76 8.39
N ALA A 37 -6.52 -16.49 8.13
CA ALA A 37 -5.59 -15.57 7.48
C ALA A 37 -4.41 -15.25 8.40
N ARG A 38 -4.65 -15.07 9.70
CA ARG A 38 -3.59 -14.92 10.70
C ARG A 38 -2.66 -16.15 10.70
N GLN A 39 -3.21 -17.35 10.85
CA GLN A 39 -2.41 -18.58 10.88
C GLN A 39 -1.59 -18.78 9.60
N ALA A 40 -2.16 -18.41 8.44
CA ALA A 40 -1.44 -18.49 7.17
C ALA A 40 -0.25 -17.52 7.09
N LEU A 41 -0.42 -16.29 7.61
CA LEU A 41 0.66 -15.29 7.69
C LEU A 41 1.76 -15.73 8.66
N GLU A 42 1.39 -16.20 9.86
CA GLU A 42 2.35 -16.65 10.88
C GLU A 42 3.18 -17.85 10.40
N ARG A 43 2.59 -18.80 9.67
CA ARG A 43 3.32 -19.91 9.03
C ARG A 43 4.36 -19.46 8.00
N ALA A 44 4.19 -18.26 7.45
CA ALA A 44 5.15 -17.64 6.54
C ALA A 44 6.15 -16.71 7.25
N GLY A 45 6.17 -16.69 8.59
CA GLY A 45 7.02 -15.80 9.38
C GLY A 45 6.57 -14.34 9.36
N VAL A 46 5.32 -14.06 8.97
CA VAL A 46 4.72 -12.73 9.01
C VAL A 46 3.85 -12.64 10.25
N ASP A 47 4.38 -12.06 11.32
CA ASP A 47 3.66 -11.81 12.56
C ASP A 47 3.37 -10.31 12.79
N ALA A 48 2.64 -10.02 13.87
CA ALA A 48 2.26 -8.65 14.22
C ALA A 48 3.47 -7.74 14.45
N GLU A 49 4.54 -8.25 15.05
CA GLU A 49 5.75 -7.47 15.37
C GLU A 49 6.49 -7.07 14.09
N VAL A 50 6.59 -7.99 13.13
CA VAL A 50 7.20 -7.73 11.81
C VAL A 50 6.40 -6.65 11.06
N VAL A 51 5.07 -6.77 11.01
CA VAL A 51 4.21 -5.81 10.30
C VAL A 51 4.21 -4.45 10.99
N GLU A 52 4.17 -4.41 12.33
CA GLU A 52 4.23 -3.17 13.11
C GLU A 52 5.58 -2.47 12.93
N THR A 53 6.69 -3.20 12.99
CA THR A 53 8.03 -2.64 12.75
C THR A 53 8.14 -2.05 11.35
N TRP A 54 7.56 -2.73 10.35
CA TRP A 54 7.51 -2.25 8.98
C TRP A 54 6.67 -0.97 8.85
N LEU A 55 5.51 -0.92 9.49
CA LEU A 55 4.61 0.22 9.51
C LEU A 55 5.22 1.44 10.21
N SER A 56 5.93 1.25 11.33
CA SER A 56 6.60 2.34 12.06
C SER A 56 7.69 3.06 11.25
N ARG A 57 8.15 2.46 10.13
CA ARG A 57 9.09 3.10 9.19
C ARG A 57 8.39 4.00 8.17
N ALA A 58 7.09 3.79 7.94
CA ALA A 58 6.29 4.74 7.18
C ALA A 58 6.06 5.95 8.10
N GLY A 59 6.65 7.09 7.76
CA GLY A 59 6.65 8.26 8.65
C GLY A 59 5.25 8.61 9.18
N SER A 60 5.20 8.98 10.46
CA SER A 60 4.01 9.56 11.08
C SER A 60 3.68 10.89 10.41
N MET A 61 2.48 11.02 9.85
CA MET A 61 1.91 12.34 9.60
C MET A 61 1.31 12.81 10.91
N GLU A 62 1.75 13.96 11.43
CA GLU A 62 1.06 14.60 12.55
C GLU A 62 -0.40 14.85 12.14
N THR A 63 -1.28 14.13 12.84
CA THR A 63 -2.73 14.29 12.96
C THR A 63 -3.45 15.02 11.81
N PRO A 64 -4.02 14.31 10.83
CA PRO A 64 -5.20 14.81 10.17
C PRO A 64 -6.36 14.67 11.16
N ASP A 65 -7.12 15.74 11.36
CA ASP A 65 -8.39 15.76 12.10
C ASP A 65 -9.41 14.71 11.58
N GLN A 66 -9.10 14.01 10.49
CA GLN A 66 -9.87 12.91 9.92
C GLN A 66 -8.97 11.76 9.46
N LEU A 67 -9.11 10.62 10.11
CA LEU A 67 -8.54 9.36 9.66
C LEU A 67 -9.28 8.88 8.40
N SER A 68 -8.59 8.78 7.26
CA SER A 68 -9.20 8.43 5.98
C SER A 68 -8.50 7.27 5.29
N PRO A 69 -9.21 6.34 4.61
CA PRO A 69 -8.58 5.32 3.79
C PRO A 69 -7.83 5.91 2.60
N ASN A 70 -6.59 5.46 2.40
CA ASN A 70 -5.80 5.79 1.23
C ASN A 70 -6.39 5.11 -0.03
N PRO A 71 -6.05 5.56 -1.25
CA PRO A 71 -6.60 4.97 -2.48
C PRO A 71 -6.38 3.45 -2.59
N ARG A 72 -5.27 2.94 -2.06
CA ARG A 72 -4.92 1.51 -2.10
C ARG A 72 -5.82 0.65 -1.21
N TRP A 73 -6.42 1.24 -0.17
CA TRP A 73 -7.47 0.58 0.61
C TRP A 73 -8.60 0.12 -0.29
N TYR A 74 -9.15 1.03 -1.11
CA TYR A 74 -10.31 0.74 -1.96
C TYR A 74 -10.00 -0.31 -3.03
N THR A 75 -8.78 -0.31 -3.59
CA THR A 75 -8.38 -1.32 -4.57
C THR A 75 -8.27 -2.72 -3.96
N VAL A 76 -7.70 -2.83 -2.75
CA VAL A 76 -7.59 -4.13 -2.05
C VAL A 76 -8.95 -4.57 -1.53
N HIS A 77 -9.72 -3.68 -0.91
CA HIS A 77 -11.06 -3.99 -0.39
C HIS A 77 -12.02 -4.41 -1.51
N GLY A 78 -12.06 -3.69 -2.63
CA GLY A 78 -12.90 -4.06 -3.78
C GLY A 78 -12.51 -5.41 -4.38
N ARG A 79 -11.22 -5.77 -4.37
CA ARG A 79 -10.78 -7.13 -4.75
C ARG A 79 -11.22 -8.18 -3.72
N ALA A 80 -11.20 -7.86 -2.43
CA ALA A 80 -11.69 -8.75 -1.38
C ALA A 80 -13.20 -9.00 -1.52
N GLU A 81 -13.99 -7.97 -1.79
CA GLU A 81 -15.42 -8.09 -2.13
C GLU A 81 -15.61 -9.00 -3.36
N GLY A 82 -14.81 -8.81 -4.40
CA GLY A 82 -14.84 -9.69 -5.58
C GLY A 82 -14.61 -11.17 -5.25
N PHE A 83 -13.62 -11.47 -4.40
CA PHE A 83 -13.38 -12.84 -3.93
C PHE A 83 -14.52 -13.37 -3.08
N ALA A 84 -15.09 -12.54 -2.18
CA ALA A 84 -16.22 -12.90 -1.34
C ALA A 84 -17.46 -13.26 -2.16
N TYR A 85 -17.79 -12.43 -3.15
CA TYR A 85 -18.94 -12.70 -4.01
C TYR A 85 -18.73 -13.92 -4.90
N ALA A 86 -17.50 -14.15 -5.36
CA ALA A 86 -17.17 -15.35 -6.15
C ALA A 86 -17.31 -16.65 -5.34
N SER A 87 -17.08 -16.61 -4.02
CA SER A 87 -17.28 -17.76 -3.11
C SER A 87 -18.71 -17.85 -2.55
N GLY A 88 -19.59 -16.90 -2.88
CA GLY A 88 -20.98 -16.85 -2.40
C GLY A 88 -21.17 -16.18 -1.03
N ALA A 89 -20.13 -15.56 -0.48
CA ALA A 89 -20.22 -14.77 0.75
C ALA A 89 -20.90 -13.41 0.49
N ALA A 90 -21.62 -12.88 1.48
CA ALA A 90 -22.30 -11.60 1.38
C ALA A 90 -21.38 -10.39 1.65
N GLU A 91 -20.27 -10.61 2.37
CA GLU A 91 -19.29 -9.60 2.72
C GLU A 91 -17.88 -10.24 2.78
N PRO A 92 -16.80 -9.48 2.52
CA PRO A 92 -15.45 -9.99 2.68
C PRO A 92 -15.06 -10.20 4.15
N ASP A 93 -14.36 -11.29 4.40
CA ASP A 93 -13.69 -11.58 5.66
C ASP A 93 -12.16 -11.46 5.53
N THR A 94 -11.44 -11.93 6.55
CA THR A 94 -9.97 -11.90 6.60
C THR A 94 -9.31 -12.79 5.56
N VAL A 95 -9.94 -13.92 5.18
CA VAL A 95 -9.45 -14.81 4.13
C VAL A 95 -9.58 -14.12 2.77
N HIS A 96 -10.76 -13.54 2.47
CA HIS A 96 -10.97 -12.79 1.23
C HIS A 96 -10.02 -11.58 1.14
N PHE A 97 -9.77 -10.92 2.26
CA PHE A 97 -8.80 -9.83 2.34
C PHE A 97 -7.36 -10.30 2.09
N LEU A 98 -6.93 -11.42 2.67
CA LEU A 98 -5.60 -11.98 2.43
C LEU A 98 -5.44 -12.44 0.97
N LEU A 99 -6.47 -13.03 0.36
CA LEU A 99 -6.50 -13.30 -1.08
C LEU A 99 -6.33 -12.01 -1.89
N ALA A 100 -7.03 -10.94 -1.53
CA ALA A 100 -6.90 -9.64 -2.19
C ALA A 100 -5.49 -9.05 -2.10
N VAL A 101 -4.84 -9.21 -0.95
CA VAL A 101 -3.43 -8.84 -0.73
C VAL A 101 -2.49 -9.67 -1.64
N LEU A 102 -2.69 -10.98 -1.70
CA LEU A 102 -1.84 -11.89 -2.48
C LEU A 102 -2.02 -11.69 -4.00
N TRP A 103 -3.22 -11.38 -4.47
CA TRP A 103 -3.52 -11.11 -5.88
C TRP A 103 -3.31 -9.66 -6.31
N ASP A 104 -2.79 -8.81 -5.43
CA ASP A 104 -2.30 -7.50 -5.84
C ASP A 104 -0.89 -7.61 -6.45
N ARG A 105 -0.70 -6.95 -7.60
CA ARG A 105 0.57 -6.94 -8.31
C ARG A 105 1.54 -5.90 -7.75
N THR A 106 1.04 -4.95 -6.98
CA THR A 106 1.83 -3.87 -6.41
C THR A 106 2.56 -4.33 -5.14
N ARG A 107 3.83 -3.98 -5.03
CA ARG A 107 4.68 -4.35 -3.87
C ARG A 107 4.34 -3.56 -2.61
N GLY A 108 4.71 -4.08 -1.44
CA GLY A 108 4.54 -3.36 -0.18
C GLY A 108 3.11 -3.40 0.36
N LEU A 109 2.41 -4.51 0.18
CA LEU A 109 1.29 -4.91 1.05
C LEU A 109 1.74 -5.85 2.16
N LEU A 110 2.83 -6.59 1.94
CA LEU A 110 3.49 -7.43 2.93
C LEU A 110 4.88 -6.84 3.27
N PRO A 111 5.35 -6.96 4.53
CA PRO A 111 6.65 -6.45 4.96
C PRO A 111 7.80 -7.05 4.15
N GLU A 112 7.70 -8.33 3.80
CA GLU A 112 8.49 -8.99 2.78
C GLU A 112 7.55 -9.53 1.69
N SER A 113 7.78 -9.14 0.44
CA SER A 113 6.98 -9.59 -0.71
C SER A 113 7.80 -10.49 -1.64
N SER A 114 8.74 -11.29 -1.11
CA SER A 114 9.46 -12.25 -1.93
C SER A 114 8.48 -13.30 -2.49
N GLU A 115 8.80 -13.87 -3.65
CA GLU A 115 7.99 -14.98 -4.19
C GLU A 115 7.93 -16.15 -3.20
N GLY A 116 8.98 -16.36 -2.41
CA GLY A 116 9.04 -17.34 -1.33
C GLY A 116 7.96 -17.12 -0.28
N THR A 117 7.88 -15.93 0.33
CA THR A 117 6.87 -15.63 1.36
C THR A 117 5.45 -15.82 0.83
N ARG A 118 5.14 -15.30 -0.37
CA ARG A 118 3.80 -15.43 -0.96
C ARG A 118 3.44 -16.90 -1.24
N ALA A 119 4.39 -17.70 -1.72
CA ALA A 119 4.18 -19.13 -1.95
C ALA A 119 3.95 -19.93 -0.65
N VAL A 120 4.65 -19.57 0.44
CA VAL A 120 4.42 -20.17 1.76
C VAL A 120 3.03 -19.83 2.28
N ILE A 121 2.58 -18.58 2.17
CA ILE A 121 1.22 -18.18 2.57
C ILE A 121 0.17 -18.98 1.76
N ILE A 122 0.34 -19.09 0.44
CA ILE A 122 -0.57 -19.88 -0.42
C ILE A 122 -0.63 -21.35 0.01
N THR A 123 0.52 -21.95 0.33
CA THR A 123 0.59 -23.33 0.81
C THR A 123 -0.12 -23.47 2.15
N ALA A 124 0.15 -22.55 3.09
CA ALA A 124 -0.48 -22.52 4.39
C ALA A 124 -2.02 -22.36 4.31
N MET A 125 -2.52 -21.48 3.44
CA MET A 125 -3.95 -21.29 3.20
C MET A 125 -4.60 -22.57 2.68
N ARG A 126 -3.95 -23.27 1.74
CA ARG A 126 -4.44 -24.56 1.23
C ARG A 126 -4.50 -25.62 2.33
N ASP A 127 -3.45 -25.72 3.15
CA ASP A 127 -3.38 -26.67 4.27
C ASP A 127 -4.42 -26.38 5.37
N LEU A 128 -4.84 -25.12 5.48
CA LEU A 128 -5.92 -24.67 6.36
C LEU A 128 -7.32 -24.84 5.74
N GLY A 129 -7.42 -25.41 4.53
CA GLY A 129 -8.69 -25.70 3.86
C GLY A 129 -9.30 -24.53 3.10
N VAL A 130 -8.53 -23.46 2.83
CA VAL A 130 -9.02 -22.34 2.02
C VAL A 130 -9.10 -22.76 0.54
N GLU A 131 -10.26 -22.53 -0.07
CA GLU A 131 -10.40 -22.65 -1.53
C GLU A 131 -9.67 -21.48 -2.21
N LEU A 132 -8.69 -21.80 -3.05
CA LEU A 132 -7.87 -20.80 -3.72
C LEU A 132 -8.41 -20.46 -5.12
N PRO A 133 -8.23 -19.22 -5.60
CA PRO A 133 -8.55 -18.85 -6.98
C PRO A 133 -7.88 -19.77 -8.00
N ARG A 134 -8.59 -20.10 -9.08
CA ARG A 134 -8.05 -20.92 -10.19
C ARG A 134 -6.93 -20.21 -10.96
N SER A 135 -7.00 -18.88 -11.03
CA SER A 135 -5.93 -18.07 -11.62
C SER A 135 -4.64 -18.25 -10.83
N PRO A 136 -3.46 -18.35 -11.45
CA PRO A 136 -2.21 -18.39 -10.71
C PRO A 136 -1.99 -17.09 -9.93
N LEU A 137 -1.10 -17.16 -8.93
CA LEU A 137 -0.61 -15.98 -8.22
C LEU A 137 0.07 -15.04 -9.24
N PRO A 138 -0.27 -13.75 -9.27
CA PRO A 138 0.27 -12.86 -10.29
C PRO A 138 1.72 -12.46 -10.00
N GLU A 139 2.49 -12.24 -11.06
CA GLU A 139 3.81 -11.64 -10.98
C GLU A 139 3.73 -10.23 -10.39
N LEU A 140 4.64 -9.93 -9.46
CA LEU A 140 4.74 -8.60 -8.88
C LEU A 140 5.33 -7.63 -9.89
N GLU A 141 4.71 -6.45 -9.98
CA GLU A 141 5.27 -5.35 -10.74
C GLU A 141 6.72 -5.08 -10.30
N PRO A 142 7.65 -4.88 -11.24
CA PRO A 142 9.00 -4.46 -10.90
C PRO A 142 8.96 -3.20 -10.05
N SER A 143 9.74 -3.18 -8.97
CA SER A 143 9.94 -1.95 -8.21
C SER A 143 10.44 -0.86 -9.15
N ALA A 144 9.69 0.23 -9.26
CA ALA A 144 10.15 1.42 -9.97
C ALA A 144 11.42 1.90 -9.28
N ARG A 145 12.56 1.89 -9.99
CA ARG A 145 13.78 2.49 -9.46
C ARG A 145 13.65 3.99 -9.60
N MET A 146 13.07 4.63 -8.58
CA MET A 146 12.97 6.08 -8.49
C MET A 146 14.34 6.67 -8.14
N THR A 147 15.24 6.74 -9.12
CA THR A 147 16.66 7.11 -8.92
C THR A 147 16.89 8.61 -8.91
N THR A 148 15.93 9.40 -9.37
CA THR A 148 16.00 10.87 -9.32
C THR A 148 15.14 11.39 -8.17
N TYR A 149 15.62 12.44 -7.52
CA TYR A 149 15.01 13.03 -6.33
C TYR A 149 15.34 14.53 -6.29
N VAL A 150 14.33 15.37 -6.12
CA VAL A 150 14.47 16.83 -6.03
C VAL A 150 13.56 17.35 -4.92
N GLU A 151 14.12 18.11 -3.97
CA GLU A 151 13.37 18.83 -2.93
C GLU A 151 13.00 20.23 -3.42
N PHE A 152 11.85 20.74 -2.99
CA PHE A 152 11.35 22.06 -3.37
C PHE A 152 10.43 22.65 -2.28
N PRO A 153 10.22 23.97 -2.26
CA PRO A 153 9.26 24.61 -1.35
C PRO A 153 7.85 24.05 -1.54
N ARG A 154 7.18 23.63 -0.45
CA ARG A 154 5.84 23.00 -0.49
C ARG A 154 4.79 23.81 -1.25
N ARG A 155 4.90 25.14 -1.28
CA ARG A 155 4.00 26.02 -2.05
C ARG A 155 3.96 25.72 -3.55
N ALA A 156 5.04 25.16 -4.12
CA ALA A 156 5.15 24.86 -5.55
C ALA A 156 4.61 23.47 -5.94
N THR A 157 4.03 22.71 -4.99
CA THR A 157 3.59 21.33 -5.22
C THR A 157 2.60 21.21 -6.38
N ASP A 158 1.57 22.06 -6.43
CA ASP A 158 0.51 21.96 -7.44
C ASP A 158 1.03 22.21 -8.86
N ASP A 159 1.90 23.21 -9.04
CA ASP A 159 2.52 23.53 -10.33
C ASP A 159 3.44 22.40 -10.81
N ILE A 160 4.23 21.82 -9.91
CA ILE A 160 5.13 20.71 -10.23
C ILE A 160 4.32 19.47 -10.63
N ILE A 161 3.26 19.14 -9.88
CA ILE A 161 2.36 18.02 -10.20
C ILE A 161 1.66 18.25 -11.54
N ALA A 162 1.24 19.49 -11.83
CA ALA A 162 0.60 19.83 -13.10
C ALA A 162 1.56 19.64 -14.29
N LEU A 163 2.81 20.13 -14.18
CA LEU A 163 3.84 19.95 -15.21
C LEU A 163 4.16 18.46 -15.44
N LEU A 164 4.31 17.69 -14.36
CA LEU A 164 4.52 16.24 -14.44
C LEU A 164 3.34 15.53 -15.08
N GLY A 165 2.11 15.89 -14.72
CA GLY A 165 0.90 15.30 -15.30
C GLY A 165 0.77 15.54 -16.80
N VAL A 166 1.21 16.70 -17.30
CA VAL A 166 1.21 17.02 -18.74
C VAL A 166 2.33 16.30 -19.49
N ARG A 167 3.55 16.28 -18.94
CA ARG A 167 4.74 15.70 -19.61
C ARG A 167 4.83 14.18 -19.50
N HIS A 168 4.33 13.64 -18.39
CA HIS A 168 4.38 12.23 -18.03
C HIS A 168 3.00 11.77 -17.57
N PRO A 169 2.00 11.77 -18.47
CA PRO A 169 0.62 11.46 -18.13
C PRO A 169 0.45 10.00 -17.67
N PRO A 170 -0.60 9.70 -16.90
CA PRO A 170 -0.93 8.32 -16.53
C PRO A 170 -0.97 7.40 -17.76
N GLY A 171 -0.33 6.23 -17.66
CA GLY A 171 -0.25 5.26 -18.75
C GLY A 171 0.90 5.49 -19.76
N SER A 172 1.66 6.58 -19.65
CA SER A 172 2.86 6.82 -20.48
C SER A 172 4.03 5.85 -20.22
N GLY A 173 3.92 5.01 -19.18
CA GLY A 173 5.01 4.16 -18.68
C GLY A 173 5.94 4.90 -17.72
N SER A 174 5.99 6.24 -17.78
CA SER A 174 6.76 7.07 -16.86
C SER A 174 6.28 6.95 -15.43
N LYS A 175 7.22 6.65 -14.51
CA LYS A 175 6.91 6.53 -13.08
C LYS A 175 7.52 7.69 -12.29
N TRP A 176 6.67 8.43 -11.60
CA TRP A 176 7.04 9.49 -10.66
C TRP A 176 6.12 9.48 -9.44
N ALA A 177 6.59 10.08 -8.35
CA ALA A 177 5.83 10.26 -7.11
C ALA A 177 6.31 11.51 -6.38
N PHE A 178 5.44 12.13 -5.60
CA PHE A 178 5.79 13.24 -4.72
C PHE A 178 5.36 12.93 -3.29
N ASN A 179 5.97 13.60 -2.31
CA ASN A 179 5.53 13.58 -0.93
C ASN A 179 6.05 14.81 -0.18
N TYR A 180 5.62 14.98 1.06
CA TYR A 180 6.08 16.04 1.96
C TYR A 180 7.16 15.50 2.89
N LYS A 181 8.24 16.27 3.06
CA LYS A 181 9.28 16.01 4.04
C LYS A 181 8.95 16.63 5.39
N ASN A 182 8.36 17.83 5.36
CA ASN A 182 7.85 18.57 6.51
C ASN A 182 6.88 19.66 6.01
N ASP A 183 6.53 20.62 6.87
CA ASP A 183 5.58 21.68 6.53
C ASP A 183 6.06 22.64 5.44
N ASP A 184 7.37 22.79 5.28
CA ASP A 184 7.97 23.74 4.36
C ASP A 184 8.49 23.09 3.07
N VAL A 185 8.85 21.81 3.13
CA VAL A 185 9.59 21.09 2.09
C VAL A 185 8.78 19.91 1.57
N ALA A 186 8.60 19.90 0.26
CA ALA A 186 8.13 18.75 -0.50
C ALA A 186 9.27 18.17 -1.34
N TYR A 187 9.06 16.98 -1.88
CA TYR A 187 9.98 16.36 -2.83
C TYR A 187 9.24 15.62 -3.93
N VAL A 188 9.88 15.52 -5.08
CA VAL A 188 9.48 14.66 -6.20
C VAL A 188 10.60 13.66 -6.47
N ARG A 189 10.21 12.43 -6.81
CA ARG A 189 11.11 11.37 -7.25
C ARG A 189 10.56 10.70 -8.51
N ALA A 190 11.46 10.24 -9.36
CA ALA A 190 11.10 9.61 -10.62
C ALA A 190 12.14 8.57 -11.03
N GLU A 191 11.74 7.70 -11.96
CA GLU A 191 12.68 6.86 -12.66
C GLU A 191 13.70 7.67 -13.49
N SER A 192 14.80 7.01 -13.87
CA SER A 192 15.79 7.61 -14.76
C SER A 192 15.15 8.00 -16.09
N GLY A 193 15.41 9.22 -16.56
CA GLY A 193 14.92 9.73 -17.84
C GLY A 193 13.85 10.82 -17.74
N ILE A 194 13.36 11.10 -16.53
CA ILE A 194 12.53 12.29 -16.26
C ILE A 194 13.42 13.43 -15.79
N ASP A 195 13.35 14.58 -16.45
CA ASP A 195 14.06 15.81 -16.05
C ASP A 195 13.33 16.50 -14.89
N LEU A 196 13.46 15.92 -13.69
CA LEU A 196 12.84 16.48 -12.49
C LEU A 196 13.38 17.86 -12.14
N GLN A 197 14.69 18.08 -12.29
CA GLN A 197 15.30 19.35 -11.93
C GLN A 197 14.78 20.47 -12.84
N GLY A 198 14.75 20.25 -14.15
CA GLY A 198 14.20 21.24 -15.10
C GLY A 198 12.72 21.53 -14.86
N ILE A 199 11.92 20.51 -14.50
CA ILE A 199 10.50 20.71 -14.13
C ILE A 199 10.36 21.56 -12.86
N VAL A 200 11.16 21.29 -11.83
CA VAL A 200 11.13 22.05 -10.57
C VAL A 200 11.60 23.49 -10.80
N ASP A 201 12.70 23.69 -11.52
CA ASP A 201 13.24 25.01 -11.84
C ASP A 201 12.22 25.85 -12.63
N GLU A 202 11.52 25.23 -13.59
CA GLU A 202 10.47 25.89 -14.36
C GLU A 202 9.27 26.28 -13.50
N ALA A 203 8.82 25.41 -12.58
CA ALA A 203 7.73 25.74 -11.67
C ALA A 203 8.11 26.92 -10.77
N LEU A 204 9.31 26.89 -10.18
CA LEU A 204 9.78 27.96 -9.29
C LEU A 204 9.98 29.30 -10.00
N ALA A 205 10.34 29.28 -11.30
CA ALA A 205 10.47 30.49 -12.10
C ALA A 205 9.11 31.15 -12.44
N ARG A 206 7.99 30.43 -12.33
CA ARG A 206 6.63 30.99 -12.49
C ARG A 206 6.09 31.60 -11.20
N ASP A 207 6.73 31.29 -10.09
CA ASP A 207 6.25 31.50 -8.72
C ASP A 207 7.01 32.65 -7.99
N GLY A 208 7.84 33.40 -8.73
CA GLY A 208 8.64 34.54 -8.28
C GLY A 208 8.50 35.75 -9.21
#